data_AF-A0A950TJK6-F1
#
_entry.id   AF-A0A950TJK6-F1
#
_cell.length_a   1.000
_cell.length_b   1.000
_cell.length_c   1.000
_cell.angle_alpha   90.00
_cell.angle_beta   90.00
_cell.angle_gamma   90.00
#
_symmetry.space_group_name_H-M   'P 1'
#
loop_
_entity.id
_entity.type
_entity.pdbx_description
1 polymer ?
#
loop_
_entity_poly.entity_id
_entity_poly.type
_entity_poly.pdbx_seq_one_letter_code
_entity_poly.pdbx_strand_id
1 'polypeptide(L)'
;LGEAIRAAEPKGGRAVIDAICKTTNGTILGEGKVINKSVTYTDAAFDIGTITIRAGSRDLVLHVMNEYMAVADGDGARLATFPDVITTLDPEGKPVSVGTIKPEMTLLVFHIDKRHLPLSSSVTDPTVYPVAEQALGIPIARYALAQ
;
A
#
# COMPACT_ATOMS: atom_id res chain seq x y z
N LEU A 1 -6.08 16.11 -7.31
CA LEU A 1 -5.92 15.56 -5.94
C LEU A 1 -5.52 16.63 -4.92
N GLY A 2 -4.38 17.32 -5.08
CA GLY A 2 -3.91 18.31 -4.10
C GLY A 2 -4.93 19.38 -3.71
N GLU A 3 -5.62 19.98 -4.68
CA GLU A 3 -6.69 20.97 -4.39
C GLU A 3 -7.88 20.37 -3.62
N ALA A 4 -8.26 19.12 -3.88
CA ALA A 4 -9.32 18.44 -3.16
C ALA A 4 -8.95 18.17 -1.70
N ILE A 5 -7.67 17.81 -1.44
CA ILE A 5 -7.13 17.65 -0.09
C ILE A 5 -7.16 18.99 0.65
N ARG A 6 -6.61 20.06 0.06
CA ARG A 6 -6.58 21.40 0.67
C ARG A 6 -7.97 21.93 1.03
N ALA A 7 -8.96 21.66 0.17
CA ALA A 7 -10.35 22.04 0.45
C ALA A 7 -11.01 21.21 1.57
N ALA A 8 -10.51 20.00 1.84
CA ALA A 8 -11.03 19.09 2.85
C ALA A 8 -10.28 19.20 4.20
N GLU A 9 -9.03 19.64 4.22
CA GLU A 9 -8.19 19.79 5.43
C GLU A 9 -8.91 20.52 6.59
N PRO A 10 -9.62 21.65 6.39
CA PRO A 10 -10.32 22.33 7.48
C PRO A 10 -11.47 21.52 8.09
N LYS A 11 -11.93 20.47 7.40
CA LYS A 11 -13.04 19.58 7.82
C LYS A 11 -12.53 18.33 8.55
N GLY A 12 -11.22 18.20 8.73
CA GLY A 12 -10.58 17.11 9.47
C GLY A 12 -10.18 15.90 8.62
N GLY A 13 -9.41 14.99 9.23
CA GLY A 13 -8.76 13.87 8.54
C GLY A 13 -9.71 12.94 7.79
N ARG A 14 -10.88 12.65 8.37
CA ARG A 14 -11.91 11.84 7.68
C ARG A 14 -12.34 12.46 6.36
N ALA A 15 -12.56 13.76 6.33
CA ALA A 15 -12.93 14.47 5.11
C ALA A 15 -11.80 14.46 4.06
N VAL A 16 -10.54 14.53 4.52
CA VAL A 16 -9.36 14.39 3.65
C VAL A 16 -9.31 12.99 3.02
N ILE A 17 -9.45 11.94 3.83
CA ILE A 17 -9.47 10.55 3.37
C ILE A 17 -10.60 10.30 2.36
N ASP A 18 -11.81 10.80 2.67
CA ASP A 18 -12.97 10.67 1.78
C ASP A 18 -12.73 11.43 0.45
N ALA A 19 -12.11 12.62 0.49
CA ALA A 19 -11.73 13.37 -0.70
C ALA A 19 -10.67 12.64 -1.55
N ILE A 20 -9.68 12.02 -0.91
CA ILE A 20 -8.66 11.19 -1.58
C ILE A 20 -9.35 10.03 -2.30
N CYS A 21 -10.13 9.23 -1.59
CA CYS A 21 -10.84 8.06 -2.15
C CYS A 21 -11.73 8.47 -3.33
N LYS A 22 -12.55 9.51 -3.15
CA LYS A 22 -13.46 10.01 -4.19
C LYS A 22 -12.72 10.50 -5.44
N THR A 23 -11.59 11.19 -5.27
CA THR A 23 -10.86 11.78 -6.41
C THR A 23 -10.08 10.74 -7.21
N THR A 24 -9.71 9.63 -6.56
CA THR A 24 -8.79 8.62 -7.12
C THR A 24 -9.48 7.30 -7.50
N ASN A 25 -10.77 7.15 -7.18
CA ASN A 25 -11.47 5.86 -7.15
C ASN A 25 -10.78 4.83 -6.25
N GLY A 26 -10.10 5.31 -5.20
CA GLY A 26 -9.44 4.48 -4.22
C GLY A 26 -10.35 4.05 -3.09
N THR A 27 -9.88 3.07 -2.31
CA THR A 27 -10.57 2.50 -1.16
C THR A 27 -9.62 2.34 0.03
N ILE A 28 -10.18 2.20 1.23
CA ILE A 28 -9.43 1.83 2.43
C ILE A 28 -9.65 0.34 2.69
N LEU A 29 -8.58 -0.45 2.58
CA LEU A 29 -8.61 -1.89 2.83
C LEU A 29 -8.78 -2.21 4.33
N GLY A 30 -8.32 -1.30 5.19
CA GLY A 30 -8.55 -1.33 6.62
C GLY A 30 -7.81 -0.20 7.35
N GLU A 31 -8.22 0.03 8.60
CA GLU A 31 -7.63 0.97 9.53
C GLU A 31 -7.29 0.20 10.81
N GLY A 32 -6.08 0.42 11.34
CA GLY A 32 -5.61 -0.38 12.46
C GLY A 32 -4.26 0.03 13.00
N LYS A 33 -3.84 -0.66 14.07
CA LYS A 33 -2.54 -0.47 14.69
C LYS A 33 -1.46 -1.30 14.02
N VAL A 34 -0.27 -0.74 13.84
CA VAL A 34 0.93 -1.48 13.44
C VAL A 34 1.34 -2.38 14.60
N ILE A 35 1.25 -3.70 14.40
CA ILE A 35 1.62 -4.70 15.42
C ILE A 35 3.00 -5.30 15.16
N ASN A 36 3.50 -5.20 13.93
CA ASN A 36 4.83 -5.68 13.58
C ASN A 36 5.40 -4.88 12.40
N LYS A 37 6.72 -4.64 12.42
CA LYS A 37 7.48 -4.13 11.29
C LYS A 37 8.77 -4.92 11.19
N SER A 38 8.87 -5.72 10.15
CA SER A 38 10.05 -6.52 9.81
C SER A 38 10.50 -6.09 8.41
N VAL A 39 11.09 -4.89 8.32
CA VAL A 39 11.64 -4.32 7.09
C VAL A 39 13.13 -4.08 7.34
N THR A 40 13.96 -4.56 6.41
CA THR A 40 15.42 -4.47 6.49
C THR A 40 15.98 -3.82 5.24
N TYR A 41 16.96 -2.95 5.42
CA TYR A 41 17.72 -2.37 4.32
C TYR A 41 18.74 -3.39 3.82
N THR A 42 18.76 -3.63 2.51
CA THR A 42 19.60 -4.65 1.87
C THR A 42 20.82 -4.06 1.17
N ASP A 43 21.81 -4.89 0.85
CA ASP A 43 23.03 -4.49 0.13
C ASP A 43 22.75 -3.98 -1.30
N ALA A 44 21.56 -4.25 -1.83
CA ALA A 44 21.07 -3.74 -3.11
C ALA A 44 20.34 -2.39 -2.98
N ALA A 45 20.45 -1.72 -1.82
CA ALA A 45 19.80 -0.45 -1.51
C ALA A 45 18.26 -0.47 -1.55
N PHE A 46 17.67 -1.61 -1.19
CA PHE A 46 16.23 -1.76 -1.06
C PHE A 46 15.80 -1.94 0.39
N ASP A 47 14.70 -1.28 0.78
CA ASP A 47 13.94 -1.58 1.99
C ASP A 47 13.01 -2.76 1.70
N ILE A 48 13.33 -3.94 2.22
CA ILE A 48 12.59 -5.18 1.93
C ILE A 48 12.00 -5.77 3.20
N GLY A 49 10.73 -6.17 3.15
CA GLY A 49 10.13 -6.97 4.20
C GLY A 49 8.63 -6.77 4.34
N THR A 50 8.12 -6.82 5.57
CA THR A 50 6.69 -6.75 5.86
C THR A 50 6.34 -5.80 7.00
N ILE A 51 5.15 -5.22 6.92
CA ILE A 51 4.49 -4.48 8.00
C ILE A 51 3.14 -5.14 8.24
N THR A 52 2.82 -5.43 9.50
CA THR A 52 1.53 -6.02 9.86
C THR A 52 0.69 -4.98 10.61
N ILE A 53 -0.53 -4.74 10.12
CA ILE A 53 -1.52 -3.86 10.73
C ILE A 53 -2.70 -4.70 11.20
N ARG A 54 -3.05 -4.60 12.50
CA ARG A 54 -4.27 -5.17 13.08
C ARG A 54 -5.44 -4.24 12.83
N ALA A 55 -6.26 -4.55 11.83
CA ALA A 55 -7.45 -3.79 11.46
C ALA A 55 -8.72 -4.49 11.98
N GLY A 56 -9.22 -4.08 13.15
CA GLY A 56 -10.32 -4.79 13.81
C GLY A 56 -9.90 -6.23 14.17
N SER A 57 -10.64 -7.24 13.68
CA SER A 57 -10.36 -8.65 13.90
C SER A 57 -9.46 -9.31 12.85
N ARG A 58 -9.03 -8.56 11.82
CA ARG A 58 -8.19 -9.07 10.72
C ARG A 58 -6.81 -8.44 10.77
N ASP A 59 -5.81 -9.21 10.35
CA ASP A 59 -4.49 -8.69 10.06
C ASP A 59 -4.38 -8.33 8.58
N LEU A 60 -3.67 -7.23 8.30
CA LEU A 60 -3.23 -6.83 6.97
C LEU A 60 -1.71 -6.92 6.95
N VAL A 61 -1.17 -7.74 6.05
CA VAL A 61 0.26 -7.94 5.84
C VAL A 61 0.68 -7.19 4.58
N LEU A 62 1.40 -6.09 4.77
CA LEU A 62 1.90 -5.22 3.71
C LEU A 62 3.31 -5.67 3.35
N HIS A 63 3.53 -6.12 2.12
CA HIS A 63 4.84 -6.45 1.58
C HIS A 63 5.48 -5.19 1.00
N VAL A 64 6.73 -4.94 1.37
CA VAL A 64 7.47 -3.74 0.98
C VAL A 64 8.75 -4.12 0.24
N MET A 65 8.99 -3.45 -0.89
CA MET A 65 10.28 -3.34 -1.56
C MET A 65 10.41 -1.90 -2.05
N ASN A 66 11.03 -1.02 -1.24
CA ASN A 66 10.99 0.45 -1.32
C ASN A 66 9.56 1.04 -1.23
N GLU A 67 8.66 0.59 -2.08
CA GLU A 67 7.23 0.85 -2.08
C GLU A 67 6.43 -0.37 -1.60
N TYR A 68 5.14 -0.15 -1.34
CA TYR A 68 4.22 -1.24 -1.02
C TYR A 68 3.90 -2.05 -2.29
N MET A 69 4.33 -3.31 -2.29
CA MET A 69 4.19 -4.19 -3.45
C MET A 69 2.95 -5.07 -3.38
N ALA A 70 2.46 -5.38 -2.18
CA ALA A 70 1.24 -6.15 -2.01
C ALA A 70 0.64 -6.02 -0.62
N VAL A 71 -0.65 -6.29 -0.49
CA VAL A 71 -1.35 -6.48 0.78
C VAL A 71 -2.04 -7.83 0.77
N ALA A 72 -1.79 -8.64 1.79
CA ALA A 72 -2.56 -9.86 2.07
C ALA A 72 -3.30 -9.73 3.41
N ASP A 73 -4.30 -10.56 3.64
CA ASP A 73 -4.82 -10.76 4.99
C ASP A 73 -3.93 -11.71 5.82
N GLY A 74 -4.30 -11.92 7.09
CA GLY A 74 -3.58 -12.81 8.00
C GLY A 74 -3.54 -14.28 7.58
N ASP A 75 -4.44 -14.70 6.69
CA ASP A 75 -4.51 -16.06 6.14
C ASP A 75 -3.72 -16.18 4.82
N GLY A 76 -3.12 -15.08 4.35
CA GLY A 76 -2.32 -15.02 3.12
C GLY A 76 -3.15 -14.78 1.85
N ALA A 77 -4.45 -14.52 1.94
CA ALA A 77 -5.26 -14.17 0.78
C ALA A 77 -4.90 -12.77 0.29
N ARG A 78 -4.65 -12.64 -1.02
CA ARG A 78 -4.20 -11.39 -1.62
C ARG A 78 -5.36 -10.40 -1.76
N LEU A 79 -5.16 -9.17 -1.27
CA LEU A 79 -6.15 -8.09 -1.31
C LEU A 79 -5.79 -7.01 -2.33
N ALA A 80 -4.49 -6.75 -2.50
CA ALA A 80 -3.97 -5.80 -3.47
C ALA A 80 -2.54 -6.21 -3.85
N THR A 81 -2.16 -5.97 -5.10
CA THR A 81 -0.81 -6.26 -5.59
C THR A 81 -0.42 -5.21 -6.60
N PHE A 82 0.85 -4.83 -6.63
CA PHE A 82 1.41 -4.03 -7.71
C PHE A 82 0.95 -4.59 -9.07
N PRO A 83 0.46 -3.75 -10.01
CA PRO A 83 0.62 -2.30 -10.10
C PRO A 83 -0.51 -1.47 -9.48
N ASP A 84 -1.33 -2.07 -8.62
CA ASP A 84 -2.23 -1.28 -7.77
C ASP A 84 -1.42 -0.24 -7.00
N VAL A 85 -1.99 0.95 -6.80
CA VAL A 85 -1.39 1.95 -5.90
C VAL A 85 -1.75 1.56 -4.48
N ILE A 86 -0.74 1.29 -3.66
CA ILE A 86 -0.90 0.99 -2.24
C ILE A 86 -0.12 2.04 -1.45
N THR A 87 -0.75 2.64 -0.44
CA THR A 87 -0.05 3.53 0.49
C THR A 87 -0.66 3.47 1.88
N THR A 88 0.05 4.01 2.86
CA THR A 88 -0.42 4.16 4.23
C THR A 88 -0.70 5.63 4.53
N LEU A 89 -1.85 5.91 5.13
CA LEU A 89 -2.23 7.22 5.61
C LEU A 89 -2.30 7.22 7.15
N ASP A 90 -2.00 8.34 7.79
CA ASP A 90 -2.36 8.57 9.20
C ASP A 90 -3.86 8.93 9.33
N PRO A 91 -4.43 8.98 10.55
CA PRO A 91 -5.82 9.37 10.77
C PRO A 91 -6.19 10.77 10.24
N GLU A 92 -5.19 11.64 10.05
CA GLU A 92 -5.33 12.95 9.45
C GLU A 92 -5.35 12.92 7.90
N GLY A 93 -5.16 11.74 7.31
CA GLY A 93 -5.16 11.53 5.86
C GLY A 93 -3.83 11.86 5.18
N LYS A 94 -2.73 12.00 5.94
CA LYS A 94 -1.40 12.30 5.41
C LYS A 94 -0.65 11.00 5.08
N PRO A 95 0.13 10.98 3.98
CA PRO A 95 0.95 9.82 3.65
C PRO A 95 2.00 9.56 4.72
N VAL A 96 2.18 8.30 5.10
CA VAL A 96 3.21 7.84 6.03
C VAL A 96 4.20 6.97 5.29
N SER A 97 5.47 7.37 5.27
CA SER A 97 6.55 6.62 4.62
C SER A 97 6.94 5.39 5.44
N VAL A 98 7.29 4.29 4.77
CA VAL A 98 7.74 3.04 5.42
C VAL A 98 8.82 3.29 6.48
N GLY A 99 9.83 4.11 6.15
CA GLY A 99 10.94 4.42 7.06
C GLY A 99 10.50 5.04 8.40
N THR A 100 9.39 5.78 8.43
CA THR A 100 8.91 6.46 9.65
C THR A 100 7.92 5.64 10.46
N ILE A 101 7.38 4.54 9.89
CA ILE A 101 6.44 3.66 10.58
C ILE A 101 7.09 2.98 11.78
N LYS A 102 6.35 2.97 12.89
CA LYS A 102 6.69 2.33 14.16
C LYS A 102 5.50 1.49 14.66
N PRO A 103 5.75 0.44 15.45
CA PRO A 103 4.69 -0.24 16.19
C PRO A 103 3.81 0.73 16.99
N GLU A 104 2.56 0.35 17.24
CA GLU A 104 1.50 1.14 17.89
C GLU A 104 0.96 2.34 17.10
N MET A 105 1.58 2.74 15.99
CA MET A 105 0.98 3.75 15.09
C MET A 105 -0.35 3.25 14.53
N THR A 106 -1.36 4.11 14.49
CA THR A 106 -2.62 3.83 13.78
C THR A 106 -2.48 4.31 12.35
N LEU A 107 -2.74 3.42 11.39
CA LEU A 107 -2.62 3.69 9.97
C LEU A 107 -3.84 3.17 9.21
N LEU A 108 -4.16 3.83 8.10
CA LEU A 108 -5.11 3.38 7.11
C LEU A 108 -4.36 2.85 5.88
N VAL A 109 -4.75 1.67 5.40
CA VAL A 109 -4.19 1.08 4.18
C VAL A 109 -5.06 1.49 3.00
N PHE A 110 -4.55 2.44 2.21
CA PHE A 110 -5.22 2.95 1.02
C PHE A 110 -4.79 2.18 -0.22
N HIS A 111 -5.75 1.95 -1.12
CA HIS A 111 -5.59 1.15 -2.32
C HIS A 111 -6.32 1.77 -3.51
N ILE A 112 -5.69 1.77 -4.68
CA ILE A 112 -6.35 2.01 -5.98
C ILE A 112 -6.07 0.81 -6.87
N ASP A 113 -7.14 0.19 -7.36
CA ASP A 113 -7.07 -0.90 -8.32
C ASP A 113 -6.47 -0.41 -9.66
N LYS A 114 -5.56 -1.21 -10.23
CA LYS A 114 -4.88 -0.92 -11.49
C LYS A 114 -5.80 -0.55 -12.66
N ARG A 115 -7.05 -1.02 -12.66
CA ARG A 115 -8.06 -0.70 -13.70
C ARG A 115 -8.46 0.78 -13.72
N HIS A 116 -8.18 1.51 -12.66
CA HIS A 116 -8.43 2.96 -12.57
C HIS A 116 -7.22 3.81 -12.90
N LEU A 117 -6.07 3.18 -13.20
CA LEU A 117 -4.80 3.87 -13.38
C LEU A 117 -4.36 3.87 -14.86
N PRO A 118 -3.77 4.97 -15.35
CA PRO A 118 -3.04 4.95 -16.61
C PRO A 118 -1.68 4.25 -16.40
N LEU A 119 -1.65 2.93 -16.62
CA LEU A 119 -0.43 2.14 -16.46
C LEU A 119 0.59 2.45 -17.58
N SER A 120 1.87 2.51 -17.22
CA SER A 120 2.96 2.66 -18.20
C SER A 120 3.26 1.34 -18.91
N SER A 121 3.91 1.39 -20.07
CA SER A 121 4.34 0.20 -20.80
C SER A 121 5.32 -0.69 -20.00
N SER A 122 6.08 -0.09 -19.06
CA SER A 122 6.98 -0.84 -18.18
C SER A 122 6.25 -1.79 -17.24
N VAL A 123 5.00 -1.49 -16.86
CA VAL A 123 4.17 -2.38 -16.05
C VAL A 123 3.73 -3.60 -16.86
N THR A 124 3.61 -3.49 -18.18
CA THR A 124 3.26 -4.65 -19.01
C THR A 124 4.47 -5.51 -19.41
N ASP A 125 5.68 -5.10 -19.05
CA ASP A 125 6.90 -5.84 -19.35
C ASP A 125 7.12 -6.95 -18.30
N PRO A 126 7.01 -8.24 -18.66
CA PRO A 126 7.19 -9.33 -17.70
C PRO A 126 8.61 -9.39 -17.10
N THR A 127 9.62 -8.79 -17.75
CA THR A 127 11.01 -8.88 -17.32
C THR A 127 11.34 -8.06 -16.07
N VAL A 128 10.45 -7.16 -15.64
CA VAL A 128 10.66 -6.31 -14.45
C VAL A 128 10.29 -7.01 -13.13
N TYR A 129 9.49 -8.07 -13.19
CA TYR A 129 8.94 -8.75 -12.01
C TYR A 129 9.88 -9.71 -11.28
N PRO A 130 10.76 -10.50 -11.95
CA PRO A 130 11.54 -11.53 -11.28
C PRO A 130 12.36 -11.02 -10.08
N VAL A 131 12.90 -9.79 -10.16
CA VAL A 131 13.67 -9.19 -9.07
C VAL A 131 12.78 -8.98 -7.83
N ALA A 132 11.58 -8.43 -8.01
CA ALA A 132 10.65 -8.18 -6.91
C ALA A 132 10.07 -9.49 -6.35
N GLU A 133 9.73 -10.45 -7.21
CA GLU A 133 9.23 -11.76 -6.78
C GLU A 133 10.29 -12.56 -6.03
N GLN A 134 11.55 -12.52 -6.45
CA GLN A 134 12.66 -13.15 -5.75
C GLN A 134 12.92 -12.50 -4.39
N ALA A 135 12.86 -11.17 -4.32
CA ALA A 135 13.04 -10.42 -3.09
C ALA A 135 11.93 -10.69 -2.06
N LEU A 136 10.69 -10.78 -2.51
CA LEU A 136 9.52 -10.83 -1.61
C LEU A 136 8.95 -12.24 -1.43
N GLY A 137 9.36 -13.21 -2.25
CA GLY A 137 8.86 -14.58 -2.21
C GLY A 137 7.38 -14.71 -2.57
N ILE A 138 6.82 -13.76 -3.34
CA ILE A 138 5.40 -13.73 -3.71
C ILE A 138 5.22 -13.57 -5.22
N PRO A 139 4.18 -14.15 -5.82
CA PRO A 139 3.84 -13.90 -7.22
C PRO A 139 3.19 -12.51 -7.38
N ILE A 140 3.76 -11.69 -8.24
CA ILE A 140 3.30 -10.35 -8.61
C ILE A 140 2.90 -10.32 -10.09
N ALA A 141 3.73 -10.89 -10.98
CA ALA A 141 3.54 -10.83 -12.43
C ALA A 141 2.18 -11.40 -12.85
N ARG A 142 1.77 -12.52 -12.22
CA ARG A 142 0.47 -13.16 -12.47
C ARG A 142 -0.70 -12.20 -12.28
N TYR A 143 -0.66 -11.36 -11.26
CA TYR A 143 -1.70 -10.37 -11.01
C TYR A 143 -1.54 -9.17 -11.95
N ALA A 144 -0.32 -8.65 -12.07
CA ALA A 144 -0.04 -7.45 -12.84
C ALA A 144 -0.43 -7.59 -14.32
N LEU A 145 -0.12 -8.73 -14.92
CA LEU A 145 -0.32 -9.03 -16.33
C LEU A 145 -1.68 -9.67 -16.65
N ALA A 146 -2.50 -9.96 -15.63
CA ALA A 146 -3.87 -10.41 -15.85
C ALA A 146 -4.72 -9.28 -16.48
N GLN A 147 -5.60 -9.64 -17.41
CA GLN A 147 -6.55 -8.72 -18.03
C GLN A 147 -7.68 -8.31 -17.09
#